data_AF-A0A1P8RTE8-F1
#
_entry.id   AF-A0A1P8RTE8-F1
#
_cell.length_a   1.000
_cell.length_b   1.000
_cell.length_c   1.000
_cell.angle_alpha   90.00
_cell.angle_beta   90.00
_cell.angle_gamma   90.00
#
_symmetry.space_group_name_H-M   'P 1'
#
loop_
_entity.id
_entity.type
_entity.pdbx_description
1 polymer ?
#
loop_
_entity_poly.entity_id
_entity_poly.type
_entity_poly.pdbx_seq_one_letter_code
_entity_poly.pdbx_strand_id
1 'polypeptide(L)' 'MKRLRINALTSDIIISIYVIVTLYFRFKLESETATGPLESLVMGICFVVILWALIKLKVLNPNWFGLFNNKKVKP' A
#
# COMPACT_ATOMS: atom_id res chain seq x y z
N MET A 1 -15.87 -22.49 0.97
CA MET A 1 -14.82 -21.71 0.27
C MET A 1 -13.97 -21.01 1.33
N LYS A 2 -12.77 -21.53 1.64
CA LYS A 2 -11.86 -20.91 2.63
C LYS A 2 -11.42 -19.55 2.08
N ARG A 3 -11.89 -18.46 2.69
CA ARG A 3 -11.45 -17.11 2.35
C ARG A 3 -10.00 -17.00 2.83
N LEU A 4 -9.03 -17.02 1.92
CA LEU A 4 -7.62 -16.77 2.20
C LEU A 4 -7.47 -15.33 2.70
N ARG A 5 -7.79 -15.10 3.98
CA ARG A 5 -7.58 -13.82 4.65
C ARG A 5 -6.21 -13.89 5.30
N ILE A 6 -5.28 -13.12 4.75
CA ILE A 6 -3.97 -12.92 5.36
C ILE A 6 -4.18 -12.18 6.69
N ASN A 7 -3.40 -12.53 7.71
CA ASN A 7 -3.48 -11.87 9.01
C ASN A 7 -3.23 -10.36 8.86
N ALA A 8 -3.82 -9.56 9.74
CA ALA A 8 -3.85 -8.12 9.58
C ALA A 8 -2.45 -7.49 9.68
N LEU A 9 -1.63 -7.96 10.64
CA LEU A 9 -0.22 -7.57 10.76
C LEU A 9 0.60 -7.94 9.52
N THR A 10 0.38 -9.13 8.96
CA THR A 10 1.08 -9.56 7.75
C THR A 10 0.70 -8.70 6.56
N SER A 11 -0.58 -8.31 6.45
CA SER A 11 -1.04 -7.37 5.41
C SER A 11 -0.35 -6.00 5.55
N ASP A 12 -0.24 -5.49 6.77
CA ASP A 12 0.44 -4.21 7.05
C ASP A 12 1.92 -4.28 6.64
N ILE A 13 2.63 -5.35 6.99
CA ILE A 13 4.03 -5.57 6.60
C ILE A 13 4.18 -5.64 5.08
N ILE A 14 3.31 -6.37 4.39
CA ILE A 14 3.33 -6.48 2.92
C ILE A 14 3.15 -5.10 2.28
N ILE A 15 2.18 -4.30 2.77
CA ILE A 15 1.93 -2.95 2.27
C ILE A 15 3.15 -2.06 2.52
N SER A 16 3.76 -2.11 3.71
CA SER A 16 4.97 -1.34 4.02
C SER A 16 6.13 -1.69 3.09
N ILE A 17 6.42 -2.99 2.88
CA ILE A 17 7.47 -3.44 1.97
C ILE A 17 7.16 -2.96 0.55
N TYR A 18 5.92 -3.11 0.10
CA TYR A 18 5.48 -2.66 -1.22
C TYR A 18 5.75 -1.16 -1.41
N VAL A 19 5.36 -0.32 -0.46
CA VAL A 19 5.59 1.14 -0.52
C VAL A 19 7.08 1.46 -0.58
N ILE A 20 7.91 0.82 0.24
CA ILE A 20 9.37 1.05 0.23
C ILE A 20 9.98 0.68 -1.13
N VAL A 21 9.66 -0.51 -1.64
CA VAL A 21 10.17 -1.00 -2.93
C VAL A 21 9.71 -0.08 -4.06
N THR A 22 8.46 0.34 -4.04
CA THR A 22 7.87 1.21 -5.05
C THR A 22 8.51 2.59 -5.06
N LEU A 23 8.76 3.17 -3.89
CA LEU A 23 9.48 4.44 -3.76
C LEU A 23 10.93 4.32 -4.23
N TYR A 24 11.62 3.21 -3.91
CA TYR A 24 12.96 2.96 -4.40
C TYR A 24 13.02 2.91 -5.93
N PHE A 25 12.12 2.15 -6.55
CA PHE A 25 12.02 2.09 -8.02
C PHE A 25 11.67 3.45 -8.61
N ARG A 26 10.78 4.22 -7.96
CA ARG A 26 10.43 5.56 -8.41
C ARG A 26 11.63 6.49 -8.43
N PHE A 27 12.40 6.56 -7.35
CA PHE A 27 13.60 7.40 -7.32
C PHE A 27 14.65 6.95 -8.34
N LYS A 28 14.81 5.64 -8.54
CA LYS A 28 15.73 5.13 -9.55
C LYS A 28 15.29 5.50 -10.98
N LEU A 29 14.01 5.32 -11.31
CA LEU A 29 13.45 5.68 -12.61
C LEU A 29 13.52 7.20 -12.87
N GLU A 30 13.15 8.02 -11.89
CA GLU A 30 13.27 9.49 -11.99
C GLU A 30 14.72 9.95 -12.12
N SER A 31 15.70 9.19 -11.60
CA SER A 31 17.13 9.52 -11.76
C SER A 31 17.71 9.18 -13.13
N GLU A 32 17.15 8.17 -13.81
CA GLU A 32 17.65 7.69 -15.11
C GLU A 32 16.88 8.28 -16.30
N THR A 33 15.67 8.78 -16.07
CA THR A 33 14.79 9.31 -17.11
C THR A 33 14.31 10.72 -16.77
N ALA A 34 14.28 11.61 -17.76
CA ALA A 34 13.71 12.95 -17.61
C ALA A 34 12.18 12.85 -17.53
N THR A 35 11.65 12.45 -16.38
CA THR A 35 10.22 12.33 -16.13
C THR A 35 9.61 13.69 -15.82
N GLY A 36 8.62 14.07 -16.62
CA GLY A 36 7.84 15.27 -16.36
C GLY A 36 6.85 15.10 -15.18
N PRO A 37 6.26 16.21 -14.69
CA PRO A 37 5.28 16.17 -13.59
C PRO A 37 4.08 15.26 -13.87
N LEU A 38 3.64 15.21 -15.13
CA LEU A 38 2.48 14.40 -15.54
C LEU A 38 2.78 12.89 -15.43
N GLU A 39 3.93 12.45 -15.93
CA GLU A 39 4.37 11.06 -15.89
C GLU A 39 4.56 10.57 -14.44
N SER A 40 5.14 11.44 -13.60
CA SER A 40 5.34 11.17 -12.17
C SER A 40 3.99 11.02 -11.43
N LEU A 41 2.98 11.82 -11.80
CA LEU A 41 1.63 11.70 -11.26
C LEU A 41 0.97 10.38 -11.69
N VAL A 42 1.02 10.06 -12.99
CA VAL A 42 0.42 8.84 -13.55
C VAL A 42 1.04 7.59 -12.93
N MET A 43 2.37 7.52 -12.82
CA MET A 43 3.06 6.42 -12.12
C MET A 43 2.62 6.31 -10.66
N GLY A 44 2.53 7.43 -9.94
CA GLY A 44 2.07 7.45 -8.56
C GLY A 44 0.66 6.89 -8.40
N ILE A 45 -0.27 7.31 -9.26
CA ILE A 45 -1.65 6.82 -9.26
C ILE A 45 -1.68 5.31 -9.55
N CYS A 46 -0.92 4.84 -10.54
CA CYS A 46 -0.83 3.41 -10.86
C CYS A 46 -0.43 2.56 -9.64
N PHE A 47 0.57 3.00 -8.87
CA PHE A 47 0.99 2.29 -7.67
C PHE A 47 -0.07 2.27 -6.56
N VAL A 48 -0.80 3.37 -6.37
CA VAL A 48 -1.89 3.45 -5.39
C VAL A 48 -3.07 2.56 -5.80
N VAL A 49 -3.40 2.50 -7.09
CA VAL A 49 -4.51 1.69 -7.62
C VAL A 49 -4.28 0.19 -7.36
N ILE A 50 -3.04 -0.29 -7.46
CA ILE A 50 -2.69 -1.69 -7.15
C ILE A 50 -3.01 -2.02 -5.68
N LEU A 51 -2.57 -1.19 -4.74
CA LEU A 51 -2.89 -1.36 -3.32
C LEU A 51 -4.40 -1.30 -3.06
N TRP A 52 -5.09 -0.34 -3.68
CA TRP A 52 -6.53 -0.21 -3.55
C TRP A 52 -7.28 -1.45 -4.04
N ALA A 53 -6.88 -2.01 -5.19
CA ALA A 53 -7.48 -3.23 -5.73
C ALA A 53 -7.26 -4.42 -4.79
N LEU A 54 -6.05 -4.61 -4.25
CA LEU A 54 -5.73 -5.70 -3.32
C LEU A 54 -6.52 -5.61 -2.00
N ILE A 55 -6.73 -4.40 -1.48
CA ILE A 55 -7.56 -4.16 -0.30
C ILE A 55 -9.04 -4.43 -0.63
N LYS A 56 -9.53 -3.92 -1.77
CA LYS A 56 -10.93 -4.04 -2.17
C LYS A 56 -11.35 -5.48 -2.48
N LEU A 57 -10.43 -6.26 -3.06
CA LEU A 57 -10.60 -7.70 -3.29
C LEU A 57 -10.49 -8.54 -2.00
N LYS A 58 -10.26 -7.90 -0.84
CA LYS A 58 -10.04 -8.54 0.48
C LYS A 58 -8.87 -9.53 0.49
N VAL A 59 -7.90 -9.34 -0.40
CA VAL A 59 -6.63 -10.08 -0.39
C VAL A 59 -5.78 -9.57 0.78
N LEU A 60 -5.70 -8.25 0.93
CA LEU A 60 -5.07 -7.57 2.06
C LEU A 60 -6.14 -7.10 3.04
N ASN A 61 -5.89 -7.29 4.33
CA ASN A 61 -6.76 -6.84 5.42
C ASN A 61 -5.96 -5.99 6.41
N PRO A 62 -5.51 -4.78 6.01
CA PRO A 62 -4.64 -3.97 6.85
C PRO A 62 -5.31 -3.59 8.18
N ASN A 63 -4.53 -3.64 9.27
CA ASN A 63 -4.89 -3.03 10.55
C ASN A 63 -4.25 -1.64 10.72
N TRP A 64 -3.38 -1.25 9.78
CA TRP A 64 -2.56 -0.05 9.87
C TRP A 64 -1.80 0.03 11.19
N PHE A 65 -1.19 -1.09 11.61
CA PHE A 65 -0.47 -1.20 12.88
C PHE A 65 -1.31 -0.80 14.10
N GLY A 66 -2.64 -0.92 14.03
CA GLY A 66 -3.53 -0.53 15.11
C GLY A 66 -3.79 0.97 15.22
N LEU A 67 -3.35 1.80 14.27
CA LEU A 67 -3.57 3.25 14.26
C LEU A 67 -5.07 3.64 14.33
N PHE A 68 -5.94 2.82 13.73
CA PHE A 68 -7.38 3.08 13.69
C PHE A 68 -8.18 2.31 14.76
N ASN A 69 -7.51 1.55 15.63
CA ASN A 69 -8.15 1.01 16.82
C ASN A 69 -8.32 2.15 17.83
N ASN A 70 -9.36 2.95 17.61
CA ASN A 70 -9.88 3.87 18.60
C ASN A 70 -10.29 2.99 19.79
N LYS A 71 -9.41 2.91 20.80
CA LYS A 71 -9.73 2.23 22.05
C LYS A 71 -11.00 2.92 22.53
N LYS A 72 -12.14 2.22 22.46
CA LYS A 72 -13.34 2.70 23.14
C LYS A 72 -12.93 2.78 24.60
N VAL A 73 -12.61 3.99 25.05
CA VAL A 73 -12.43 4.30 26.46
C VAL A 73 -13.73 3.81 27.10
N LYS A 74 -13.63 2.67 27.77
CA LYS A 74 -14.75 2.12 28.51
C LYS A 74 -15.04 3.15 29.62
N PRO A 75 -16.27 3.65 29.73
CA PRO A 75 -16.62 4.64 30.74
C PRO A 75 -16.35 4.11 32.15
#